data_AF-A0A942P527-F1
#
_entry.id   AF-A0A942P527-F1
#
_cell.length_a   1.000
_cell.length_b   1.000
_cell.length_c   1.000
_cell.angle_alpha   90.00
_cell.angle_beta   90.00
_cell.angle_gamma   90.00
#
_symmetry.space_group_name_H-M   'P 1'
#
loop_
_entity.id
_entity.type
_entity.pdbx_description
1 polymer ?
#
loop_
_entity_poly.entity_id
_entity_poly.type
_entity_poly.pdbx_seq_one_letter_code
_entity_poly.pdbx_strand_id
1 'polypeptide(L)'
;MSDPARVVSLYRYPVKGLSGELLKSVSLTPDATFPADRAFAIENGPSGFDPAAPSWQPKIKFLCLMRNAKLAALETNYDDASGTLTVIKDGMPLVEASLKTEAGRGAIEYFFEEFMGREARGPVK
;
A
#
# COMPACT_ATOMS: atom_id res chain seq x y z
N MET A 1 -28.84 12.21 -26.49
CA MET A 1 -27.88 11.36 -25.75
C MET A 1 -26.68 12.24 -25.45
N SER A 2 -26.20 12.30 -24.20
CA SER A 2 -24.96 13.02 -23.90
C SER A 2 -23.79 12.27 -24.52
N ASP A 3 -22.71 12.99 -24.85
CA ASP A 3 -21.45 12.35 -25.22
C ASP A 3 -21.01 11.38 -24.10
N PRO A 4 -20.49 10.20 -24.44
CA PRO A 4 -20.02 9.25 -23.45
C PRO A 4 -18.81 9.84 -22.72
N ALA A 5 -18.79 9.66 -21.39
CA ALA A 5 -17.63 10.03 -20.59
C ALA A 5 -16.40 9.20 -21.00
N ARG A 6 -15.22 9.83 -20.98
CA ARG A 6 -13.94 9.18 -21.29
C ARG A 6 -13.07 9.10 -20.05
N VAL A 7 -12.58 7.90 -19.74
CA VAL A 7 -11.53 7.69 -18.74
C VAL A 7 -10.21 8.20 -19.31
N VAL A 8 -9.64 9.25 -18.71
CA VAL A 8 -8.36 9.84 -19.15
C VAL A 8 -7.15 9.24 -18.43
N SER A 9 -7.37 8.71 -17.24
CA SER A 9 -6.34 8.07 -16.42
C SER A 9 -7.01 7.16 -15.40
N LEU A 10 -6.36 6.04 -15.08
CA LEU A 10 -6.84 5.09 -14.10
C LEU A 10 -5.69 4.77 -13.14
N TYR A 11 -5.95 4.82 -11.85
CA TYR A 11 -4.95 4.52 -10.83
C TYR A 11 -5.53 3.57 -9.78
N ARG A 12 -4.66 2.73 -9.22
CA ARG A 12 -4.95 2.00 -7.98
C ARG A 12 -3.86 2.26 -6.94
N TYR A 13 -4.19 2.01 -5.67
CA TYR A 13 -3.30 2.27 -4.54
C TYR A 13 -3.21 1.01 -3.67
N PRO A 14 -2.32 0.04 -3.98
CA PRO A 14 -2.30 -1.26 -3.32
C PRO A 14 -2.12 -1.19 -1.81
N VAL A 15 -1.20 -0.33 -1.38
CA VAL A 15 -0.89 -0.12 0.03
C VAL A 15 -1.38 1.25 0.46
N LYS A 16 -2.13 1.29 1.56
CA LYS A 16 -2.62 2.52 2.16
C LYS A 16 -1.46 3.47 2.47
N GLY A 17 -1.56 4.69 1.94
CA GLY A 17 -0.61 5.76 2.24
C GLY A 17 0.63 5.78 1.36
N LEU A 18 0.79 4.83 0.43
CA LEU A 18 1.87 4.81 -0.57
C LEU A 18 1.39 5.33 -1.93
N SER A 19 2.28 5.37 -2.92
CA SER A 19 1.98 5.94 -4.23
C SER A 19 0.94 5.11 -5.00
N GLY A 20 0.23 5.77 -5.91
CA GLY A 20 -0.66 5.07 -6.85
C GLY A 20 0.09 4.60 -8.08
N GLU A 21 -0.35 3.49 -8.66
CA GLU A 21 0.17 3.00 -9.94
C GLU A 21 -0.82 3.29 -11.07
N LEU A 22 -0.30 3.73 -12.22
CA LEU A 22 -1.11 4.00 -13.41
C LEU A 22 -1.47 2.68 -14.09
N LEU A 23 -2.76 2.47 -14.34
CA LEU A 23 -3.30 1.32 -15.04
C LEU A 23 -3.72 1.69 -16.46
N LYS A 24 -3.41 0.82 -17.42
CA LYS A 24 -3.94 0.92 -18.79
C LYS A 24 -5.38 0.44 -18.87
N SER A 25 -5.71 -0.60 -18.11
CA SER A 25 -7.04 -1.20 -18.01
C SER A 25 -7.14 -1.99 -16.71
N VAL A 26 -8.38 -2.33 -16.32
CA VAL A 26 -8.68 -3.20 -15.18
C VAL A 26 -9.93 -4.01 -15.49
N SER A 27 -9.97 -5.26 -15.06
CA SER A 27 -11.17 -6.08 -15.09
C SER A 27 -11.93 -5.93 -13.78
N LEU A 28 -13.21 -5.55 -13.84
CA LEU A 28 -14.07 -5.43 -12.67
C LEU A 28 -14.98 -6.64 -12.56
N THR A 29 -15.19 -7.11 -11.34
CA THR A 29 -16.16 -8.15 -11.02
C THR A 29 -17.34 -7.50 -10.30
N PRO A 30 -18.60 -7.80 -10.68
CA PRO A 30 -19.76 -7.30 -9.95
C PRO A 30 -19.66 -7.59 -8.45
N ASP A 31 -20.08 -6.62 -7.63
CA ASP A 31 -20.08 -6.69 -6.16
C ASP A 31 -18.70 -6.87 -5.49
N ALA A 32 -17.60 -6.84 -6.24
CA ALA A 32 -16.24 -6.85 -5.71
C ALA A 32 -15.68 -5.44 -5.54
N THR A 33 -14.68 -5.30 -4.66
CA THR A 33 -13.85 -4.10 -4.61
C THR A 33 -13.00 -3.97 -5.87
N PHE A 34 -12.47 -2.76 -6.11
CA PHE A 34 -11.51 -2.55 -7.19
C PHE A 34 -10.27 -3.44 -6.95
N PRO A 35 -9.81 -4.22 -7.96
CA PRO A 35 -8.72 -5.18 -7.77
C PRO A 35 -7.47 -4.55 -7.14
N ALA A 36 -7.05 -5.14 -6.03
CA ALA A 36 -5.92 -4.73 -5.20
C ALA A 36 -5.97 -3.31 -4.62
N ASP A 37 -7.00 -2.50 -4.85
CA ASP A 37 -7.05 -1.13 -4.33
C ASP A 37 -7.24 -1.11 -2.80
N ARG A 38 -6.29 -0.49 -2.09
CA ARG A 38 -6.18 -0.49 -0.62
C ARG A 38 -6.28 -1.89 -0.01
N ALA A 39 -5.75 -2.91 -0.69
CA ALA A 39 -5.72 -4.28 -0.19
C ALA A 39 -4.81 -4.43 1.05
N PHE A 40 -3.81 -3.56 1.20
CA PHE A 40 -2.85 -3.61 2.29
C PHE A 40 -2.79 -2.28 3.06
N ALA A 41 -2.36 -2.35 4.31
CA ALA A 41 -2.00 -1.20 5.12
C ALA A 41 -0.82 -1.60 6.03
N ILE A 42 0.01 -0.63 6.38
CA ILE A 42 1.14 -0.83 7.27
C ILE A 42 0.82 -0.12 8.59
N GLU A 43 0.75 -0.85 9.69
CA GLU A 43 0.58 -0.32 11.03
C GLU A 43 1.74 0.60 11.41
N ASN A 44 1.43 1.66 12.16
CA ASN A 44 2.42 2.58 12.69
C ASN A 44 2.25 2.64 14.21
N GLY A 45 2.72 1.57 14.86
CA GLY A 45 2.32 1.11 16.19
C GLY A 45 1.06 0.22 16.15
N PRO A 46 0.79 -0.54 17.23
CA PRO A 46 -0.31 -1.51 17.26
C PRO A 46 -1.65 -0.87 16.90
N SER A 47 -2.24 -1.29 15.78
CA SER A 47 -3.53 -0.73 15.38
C SER A 47 -4.69 -1.30 16.22
N GLY A 48 -4.49 -2.46 16.82
CA GLY A 48 -5.54 -3.26 17.45
C GLY A 48 -6.34 -4.08 16.44
N PHE A 49 -5.85 -4.22 15.20
CA PHE A 49 -6.41 -5.14 14.22
C PHE A 49 -6.18 -6.59 14.67
N ASP A 50 -7.26 -7.36 14.73
CA ASP A 50 -7.24 -8.78 14.98
C ASP A 50 -7.62 -9.52 13.68
N PRO A 51 -6.70 -10.28 13.06
CA PRO A 51 -7.00 -11.07 11.87
C PRO A 51 -8.10 -12.13 12.08
N ALA A 52 -8.30 -12.62 13.31
CA ALA A 52 -9.35 -13.58 13.64
C ALA A 52 -10.72 -12.92 13.88
N ALA A 53 -10.74 -11.61 14.17
CA ALA A 53 -11.94 -10.81 14.39
C ALA A 53 -11.81 -9.44 13.69
N PRO A 54 -11.77 -9.41 12.35
CA PRO A 54 -11.45 -8.19 11.61
C PRO A 54 -12.51 -7.12 11.86
N SER A 55 -12.04 -5.93 12.20
CA SER A 55 -12.88 -4.75 12.42
C SER A 55 -12.23 -3.52 11.84
N TRP A 56 -13.04 -2.51 11.51
CA TRP A 56 -12.55 -1.25 10.98
C TRP A 56 -11.62 -0.56 12.00
N GLN A 57 -10.47 -0.08 11.51
CA GLN A 57 -9.53 0.69 12.30
C GLN A 57 -9.40 2.12 11.76
N PRO A 58 -9.25 3.14 12.63
CA PRO A 58 -9.01 4.50 12.20
C PRO A 58 -7.77 4.61 11.32
N LYS A 59 -7.89 5.29 10.17
CA LYS A 59 -6.79 5.42 9.20
C LYS A 59 -5.48 5.94 9.79
N ILE A 60 -5.56 6.74 10.86
CA ILE A 60 -4.42 7.35 11.53
C ILE A 60 -3.57 6.34 12.30
N LYS A 61 -4.01 5.09 12.48
CA LYS A 61 -3.22 4.02 13.11
C LYS A 61 -2.21 3.38 12.15
N PHE A 62 -2.33 3.66 10.85
CA PHE A 62 -1.43 3.18 9.81
C PHE A 62 -0.47 4.28 9.35
N LEU A 63 0.63 3.88 8.70
CA LEU A 63 1.47 4.79 7.92
C LEU A 63 0.60 5.48 6.85
N CYS A 64 0.58 6.82 6.86
CA CYS A 64 -0.20 7.58 5.89
C CYS A 64 0.36 8.98 5.66
N LEU A 65 0.27 9.47 4.42
CA LEU A 65 0.81 10.78 4.00
C LEU A 65 0.32 11.96 4.86
N MET A 66 -0.90 11.89 5.40
CA MET A 66 -1.44 12.93 6.29
C MET A 66 -0.60 13.13 7.56
N ARG A 67 0.14 12.11 8.00
CA ARG A 67 0.98 12.12 9.20
C ARG A 67 2.46 11.91 8.90
N ASN A 68 2.78 11.28 7.77
CA ASN A 68 4.12 10.79 7.45
C ASN A 68 4.52 11.30 6.05
N ALA A 69 4.97 12.55 5.98
CA ALA A 69 5.33 13.19 4.72
C ALA A 69 6.51 12.49 4.01
N LYS A 70 7.40 11.81 4.74
CA LYS A 70 8.51 11.03 4.18
C LYS A 70 8.06 9.98 3.16
N LEU A 71 6.84 9.44 3.30
CA LEU A 71 6.30 8.47 2.36
C LEU A 71 6.14 9.05 0.95
N ALA A 72 6.02 10.37 0.80
CA ALA A 72 5.91 11.02 -0.50
C ALA A 72 7.18 10.93 -1.35
N ALA A 73 8.33 10.61 -0.73
CA ALA A 73 9.59 10.39 -1.43
C ALA A 73 9.70 8.97 -2.01
N LEU A 74 8.71 8.10 -1.77
CA LEU A 74 8.71 6.72 -2.23
C LEU A 74 7.69 6.52 -3.33
N GLU A 75 8.09 5.74 -4.32
CA GLU A 75 7.21 5.12 -5.30
C GLU A 75 7.05 3.64 -4.96
N THR A 76 5.92 3.05 -5.34
CA THR A 76 5.65 1.63 -5.16
C THR A 76 4.97 1.02 -6.37
N ASN A 77 5.33 -0.24 -6.65
CA ASN A 77 4.67 -1.09 -7.63
C ASN A 77 4.26 -2.41 -6.97
N TYR A 78 3.06 -2.89 -7.26
CA TYR A 78 2.56 -4.17 -6.76
C TYR A 78 2.19 -5.09 -7.92
N ASP A 79 2.83 -6.25 -7.99
CA ASP A 79 2.48 -7.30 -8.95
C ASP A 79 1.49 -8.28 -8.30
N ASP A 80 0.27 -8.34 -8.82
CA ASP A 80 -0.79 -9.23 -8.33
C ASP A 80 -0.43 -10.72 -8.44
N ALA A 81 0.26 -11.10 -9.52
CA ALA A 81 0.56 -12.49 -9.82
C ALA A 81 1.55 -13.03 -8.78
N SER A 82 2.67 -12.35 -8.59
CA SER A 82 3.69 -12.72 -7.60
C SER A 82 3.33 -12.31 -6.17
N GLY A 83 2.47 -11.29 -6.00
CA GLY A 83 2.22 -10.63 -4.72
C GLY A 83 3.40 -9.77 -4.25
N THR A 84 4.31 -9.42 -5.15
CA THR A 84 5.53 -8.68 -4.83
C THR A 84 5.25 -7.19 -4.78
N LEU A 85 5.63 -6.57 -3.65
CA LEU A 85 5.70 -5.13 -3.50
C LEU A 85 7.16 -4.69 -3.74
N THR A 86 7.35 -3.76 -4.66
CA THR A 86 8.63 -3.06 -4.85
C THR A 86 8.50 -1.65 -4.32
N VAL A 87 9.42 -1.23 -3.46
CA VAL A 87 9.53 0.17 -2.99
C VAL A 87 10.74 0.81 -3.64
N ILE A 88 10.52 1.97 -4.26
CA ILE A 88 11.48 2.68 -5.11
C ILE A 88 11.69 4.08 -4.54
N LYS A 89 12.93 4.56 -4.57
CA LYS A 89 13.28 5.95 -4.26
C LYS A 89 14.25 6.45 -5.30
N ASP A 90 13.96 7.60 -5.91
CA ASP A 90 14.79 8.22 -6.94
C ASP A 90 15.13 7.26 -8.09
N GLY A 91 14.15 6.43 -8.50
CA GLY A 91 14.30 5.43 -9.56
C GLY A 91 15.05 4.14 -9.16
N MET A 92 15.53 4.04 -7.92
CA MET A 92 16.25 2.86 -7.42
C MET A 92 15.37 1.98 -6.53
N PRO A 93 15.25 0.66 -6.78
CA PRO A 93 14.54 -0.24 -5.90
C PRO A 93 15.33 -0.39 -4.58
N LEU A 94 14.65 -0.15 -3.46
CA LEU A 94 15.23 -0.27 -2.11
C LEU A 94 14.86 -1.60 -1.43
N VAL A 95 13.64 -2.08 -1.67
CA VAL A 95 13.19 -3.40 -1.23
C VAL A 95 12.19 -3.96 -2.23
N GLU A 96 12.28 -5.27 -2.49
CA GLU A 96 11.37 -6.03 -3.32
C GLU A 96 11.08 -7.35 -2.61
N ALA A 97 9.82 -7.57 -2.22
CA ALA A 97 9.45 -8.77 -1.48
C ALA A 97 7.97 -9.14 -1.64
N SER A 98 7.66 -10.43 -1.55
CA SER A 98 6.28 -10.93 -1.64
C SER A 98 5.51 -10.73 -0.35
N LEU A 99 4.40 -10.00 -0.40
CA LEU A 99 3.47 -9.81 0.73
C LEU A 99 2.70 -11.10 1.07
N LYS A 100 2.76 -12.12 0.19
CA LYS A 100 2.14 -13.43 0.41
C LYS A 100 2.91 -14.27 1.43
N THR A 101 4.20 -14.01 1.64
CA THR A 101 5.04 -14.78 2.57
C THR A 101 5.33 -14.00 3.84
N GLU A 102 5.53 -14.71 4.95
CA GLU A 102 5.92 -14.08 6.22
C GLU A 102 7.28 -13.39 6.12
N ALA A 103 8.27 -14.04 5.50
CA ALA A 103 9.59 -13.46 5.28
C ALA A 103 9.52 -12.19 4.42
N GLY A 104 8.67 -12.17 3.39
CA GLY A 104 8.54 -11.00 2.53
C GLY A 104 7.81 -9.84 3.20
N ARG A 105 6.77 -10.11 4.01
CA ARG A 105 6.17 -9.08 4.88
C ARG A 105 7.20 -8.53 5.87
N GLY A 106 7.95 -9.39 6.55
CA GLY A 106 9.01 -8.95 7.47
C GLY A 106 10.09 -8.07 6.82
N ALA A 107 10.46 -8.34 5.55
CA ALA A 107 11.39 -7.49 4.81
C ALA A 107 10.82 -6.09 4.52
N ILE A 108 9.52 -5.99 4.18
CA ILE A 108 8.84 -4.71 3.98
C ILE A 108 8.67 -3.96 5.31
N GLU A 109 8.27 -4.65 6.37
CA GLU A 109 8.15 -4.11 7.72
C GLU A 109 9.47 -3.49 8.19
N TYR A 110 10.57 -4.25 8.09
CA TYR A 110 11.92 -3.79 8.43
C TYR A 110 12.34 -2.57 7.62
N PHE A 111 12.10 -2.58 6.30
CA PHE A 111 12.41 -1.43 5.46
C PHE A 111 11.68 -0.16 5.93
N PHE A 112 10.38 -0.26 6.22
CA PHE A 112 9.60 0.91 6.65
C PHE A 112 9.94 1.35 8.07
N GLU A 113 10.30 0.43 8.97
CA GLU A 113 10.79 0.78 10.31
C GLU A 113 12.07 1.62 10.21
N GLU A 114 13.06 1.17 9.43
CA GLU A 114 14.30 1.91 9.20
C GLU A 114 14.06 3.23 8.46
N PHE A 115 13.24 3.22 7.40
CA PHE A 115 12.95 4.41 6.61
C PHE A 115 12.23 5.48 7.43
N MET A 116 11.28 5.09 8.29
CA MET A 116 10.54 6.02 9.13
C MET A 116 11.38 6.49 10.32
N GLY A 117 12.20 5.61 10.91
CA GLY A 117 13.04 5.90 12.07
C GLY A 117 12.23 6.55 13.19
N ARG A 118 12.66 7.72 13.67
CA ARG A 118 11.99 8.44 14.76
C ARG A 118 10.59 8.97 14.43
N GLU A 119 10.17 8.97 13.17
CA GLU A 119 8.80 9.35 12.78
C GLU A 119 7.79 8.22 12.96
N ALA A 120 8.25 6.97 13.12
CA ALA A 120 7.39 5.88 13.55
C ALA A 120 6.95 6.11 15.00
N ARG A 121 5.67 5.86 15.30
CA ARG A 121 5.12 5.99 16.66
C ARG A 121 5.29 4.72 17.49
N GLY A 122 5.62 3.62 16.82
CA GLY A 122 5.78 2.29 17.39
C GLY A 122 6.18 1.31 16.29
N PRO A 123 6.19 0.00 16.61
CA PRO A 123 6.54 -1.04 15.65
C PRO A 123 5.73 -0.94 14.35
N VAL A 124 6.39 -1.20 13.24
CA VAL A 124 5.78 -1.25 11.90
C VAL A 124 5.39 -2.70 11.61
N LYS A 125 4.15 -2.93 11.15
CA LYS A 125 3.59 -4.27 10.87
C LYS A 125 2.63 -4.26 9.69
#